data_AF-A0A2K9F4L5-F1
#
_entry.id   AF-A0A2K9F4L5-F1
#
_cell.length_a   1.000
_cell.length_b   1.000
_cell.length_c   1.000
_cell.angle_alpha   90.00
_cell.angle_beta   90.00
_cell.angle_gamma   90.00
#
_symmetry.space_group_name_H-M   'P 1'
#
loop_
_entity.id
_entity.type
_entity.pdbx_description
1 polymer ?
#
loop_
_entity_poly.entity_id
_entity_poly.type
_entity_poly.pdbx_seq_one_letter_code
_entity_poly.pdbx_strand_id
1 'polypeptide(L)' 'MAIRRITLASIAQRPCKAMTRAGTPCRLQSEPGKQRCRLHGGLSTGPRTAEGKARIAAAQRRRWQKRRDKERVL' A
#
# COMPACT_ATOMS: atom_id res chain seq x y z
N MET A 1 22.88 -4.01 25.30
CA MET A 1 22.12 -3.79 24.04
C MET A 1 22.73 -4.64 22.94
N ALA A 2 22.08 -5.72 22.54
CA ALA A 2 22.61 -6.61 21.50
C ALA A 2 22.46 -5.94 20.13
N ILE A 3 23.56 -5.46 19.55
CA ILE A 3 23.60 -5.02 18.17
C ILE A 3 23.35 -6.26 17.30
N ARG A 4 22.13 -6.40 16.79
CA ARG A 4 21.78 -7.49 15.87
C ARG A 4 22.68 -7.37 14.63
N ARG A 5 23.59 -8.33 14.45
CA ARG A 5 24.36 -8.46 13.20
C ARG A 5 23.38 -8.73 12.06
N ILE A 6 23.20 -7.76 11.19
CA ILE A 6 22.40 -7.90 9.96
C ILE A 6 23.24 -8.73 8.98
N THR A 7 22.81 -9.96 8.68
CA THR A 7 23.46 -10.82 7.69
C THR A 7 23.03 -10.41 6.26
N LEU A 8 23.85 -10.68 5.25
CA LEU A 8 23.50 -10.45 3.83
C LEU A 8 22.15 -11.10 3.45
N ALA A 9 21.88 -12.31 3.96
CA ALA A 9 20.61 -13.00 3.80
C ALA A 9 19.41 -12.22 4.38
N SER A 10 19.63 -11.47 5.47
CA SER A 10 18.59 -10.63 6.06
C SER A 10 18.32 -9.33 5.29
N ILE A 11 19.18 -8.95 4.33
CA ILE A 11 18.99 -7.79 3.43
C ILE A 11 18.47 -8.23 2.06
N ALA A 12 18.66 -9.50 1.68
CA ALA A 12 18.23 -10.02 0.39
C ALA A 12 16.73 -9.79 0.13
N GLN A 13 16.43 -9.36 -1.09
CA GLN A 13 15.06 -9.18 -1.56
C GLN A 13 14.45 -10.54 -1.90
N ARG A 14 13.14 -10.68 -1.69
CA ARG A 14 12.36 -11.89 -1.98
C ARG A 14 11.03 -11.57 -2.66
N PRO A 15 10.40 -12.50 -3.39
CA PRO A 15 9.15 -12.22 -4.07
C PRO A 15 8.06 -11.76 -3.10
N CYS A 16 7.42 -10.62 -3.38
CA CYS A 16 6.46 -10.00 -2.47
C CYS A 16 5.20 -10.87 -2.27
N LYS A 17 4.67 -11.48 -3.34
CA LYS A 17 3.49 -12.38 -3.31
C LYS A 17 2.23 -11.85 -2.63
N ALA A 18 2.11 -10.54 -2.40
CA ALA A 18 0.87 -9.94 -1.88
C ALA A 18 -0.23 -10.01 -2.94
N MET A 19 -1.49 -10.21 -2.53
CA MET A 19 -2.60 -10.25 -3.48
C MET A 19 -2.85 -8.87 -4.07
N THR A 20 -2.82 -8.75 -5.40
CA THR A 20 -3.13 -7.50 -6.09
C THR A 20 -4.64 -7.29 -6.23
N ARG A 21 -5.05 -6.08 -6.61
CA ARG A 21 -6.46 -5.78 -6.91
C ARG A 21 -7.02 -6.60 -8.08
N ALA A 22 -6.16 -7.16 -8.93
CA ALA A 22 -6.54 -8.03 -10.04
C ALA A 22 -6.65 -9.51 -9.63
N GLY A 23 -6.52 -9.85 -8.34
CA GLY A 23 -6.60 -11.24 -7.86
C GLY A 23 -5.38 -12.10 -8.18
N THR A 24 -4.28 -11.49 -8.62
CA THR A 24 -3.02 -12.20 -8.92
C THR A 24 -1.93 -11.86 -7.89
N PRO A 25 -0.97 -12.76 -7.64
CA PRO A 25 0.13 -12.48 -6.71
C PRO A 25 1.06 -11.38 -7.26
N CYS A 26 1.51 -10.51 -6.37
CA CYS A 26 2.44 -9.44 -6.68
C CYS A 26 3.78 -10.03 -7.17
N ARG A 27 4.18 -9.58 -8.36
CA ARG A 27 5.42 -10.02 -9.03
C ARG A 27 6.67 -9.22 -8.63
N LEU A 28 6.51 -8.11 -7.90
CA LEU A 28 7.65 -7.31 -7.45
C LEU A 28 8.43 -8.02 -6.34
N GLN A 29 9.71 -7.68 -6.24
CA GLN A 29 10.55 -8.05 -5.11
C GLN A 29 10.25 -7.20 -3.87
N SER A 30 10.51 -7.77 -2.70
CA SER A 30 10.43 -7.07 -1.43
C SER A 30 11.48 -5.98 -1.35
N GLU A 31 11.25 -5.00 -0.49
CA GLU A 31 12.34 -4.12 -0.11
C GLU A 31 13.39 -4.91 0.69
N PRO A 32 14.67 -4.49 0.67
CA PRO A 32 15.73 -5.15 1.40
C PRO A 32 15.38 -5.35 2.88
N GLY A 33 15.50 -6.58 3.34
CA GLY A 33 15.14 -7.00 4.70
C GLY A 33 13.68 -6.87 5.11
N LYS A 34 12.78 -6.60 4.16
CA LYS A 34 11.33 -6.60 4.40
C LYS A 34 10.66 -7.78 3.73
N GLN A 35 9.43 -8.08 4.12
CA GLN A 35 8.65 -9.18 3.55
C GLN A 35 7.88 -8.79 2.29
N ARG A 36 7.65 -7.49 2.07
CA ARG A 36 6.78 -6.97 1.00
C ARG A 36 7.46 -5.85 0.21
N CYS A 37 7.01 -5.63 -1.02
CA CYS A 37 7.53 -4.58 -1.90
C CYS A 37 7.08 -3.19 -1.43
N ARG A 38 7.63 -2.11 -1.98
CA ARG A 38 7.21 -0.74 -1.65
C ARG A 38 5.70 -0.47 -1.75
N LEU A 39 5.03 -1.13 -2.69
CA LEU A 39 3.60 -0.91 -2.96
C LEU A 39 2.70 -1.60 -1.93
N HIS A 40 3.12 -2.76 -1.41
CA HIS A 40 2.36 -3.58 -0.46
C HIS A 40 2.93 -3.53 0.96
N GLY A 41 4.10 -2.93 1.16
CA GLY A 41 4.84 -2.86 2.42
C GLY A 41 4.54 -1.59 3.24
N GLY A 42 3.46 -0.88 2.93
CA GLY A 42 3.02 0.28 3.73
C GLY A 42 3.98 1.47 3.70
N LEU A 43 4.77 1.65 2.64
CA LEU A 43 5.69 2.79 2.52
C LEU A 43 5.01 4.11 2.15
N SER A 44 3.74 4.06 1.74
CA SER A 44 2.99 5.29 1.47
C SER A 44 2.75 6.05 2.77
N THR A 45 3.25 7.28 2.84
CA THR A 45 3.10 8.14 4.03
C THR A 45 1.80 8.92 4.04
N GLY A 46 0.93 8.72 3.04
CA GLY A 46 -0.25 9.55 2.81
C GLY A 46 0.09 11.00 2.44
N PRO A 47 -0.93 11.84 2.22
CA PRO A 47 -0.75 13.27 1.95
C PRO A 47 -0.32 14.02 3.21
N ARG A 48 0.80 14.75 3.11
CA ARG A 48 1.32 15.56 4.22
C ARG A 48 0.82 16.99 4.20
N THR A 49 0.47 17.53 3.02
CA THR A 49 0.00 18.91 2.85
C THR A 49 -1.52 19.04 3.05
N ALA A 50 -1.97 20.24 3.42
CA ALA A 50 -3.40 20.54 3.57
C ALA A 50 -4.16 20.31 2.25
N GLU A 51 -3.61 20.80 1.14
CA GLU A 51 -4.14 20.59 -0.21
C GLU A 51 -4.25 19.10 -0.57
N GLY A 52 -3.21 18.32 -0.26
CA GLY A 52 -3.19 16.88 -0.52
C GLY A 52 -4.27 16.15 0.27
N LYS A 53 -4.47 16.52 1.54
CA LYS A 53 -5.53 15.98 2.40
C LYS A 53 -6.91 16.35 1.86
N ALA A 54 -7.11 17.61 1.47
CA ALA A 54 -8.36 18.08 0.88
C ALA A 54 -8.72 17.31 -0.40
N ARG A 55 -7.74 17.07 -1.27
CA ARG A 55 -7.91 16.28 -2.50
C ARG A 55 -8.36 14.84 -2.21
N ILE A 56 -7.70 14.15 -1.27
CA ILE A 56 -8.10 12.78 -0.90
C ILE A 56 -9.50 12.76 -0.27
N ALA A 57 -9.82 13.72 0.60
CA ALA A 57 -11.14 13.82 1.19
C ALA A 57 -12.25 14.02 0.14
N ALA A 58 -12.01 14.89 -0.85
CA ALA A 58 -12.94 15.09 -1.97
C ALA A 58 -13.13 13.81 -2.79
N ALA A 59 -12.05 13.08 -3.10
CA ALA A 59 -12.12 11.81 -3.80
C ALA A 59 -12.93 10.75 -3.02
N GLN A 60 -12.72 10.65 -1.70
CA GLN A 60 -13.51 9.79 -0.81
C GLN A 60 -15.00 10.12 -0.88
N ARG A 61 -15.37 11.40 -0.71
CA ARG A 61 -16.78 11.84 -0.77
C ARG A 61 -17.44 11.46 -2.10
N ARG A 62 -16.77 11.74 -3.23
CA ARG A 62 -17.27 11.36 -4.57
C ARG A 62 -17.48 9.85 -4.71
N ARG A 63 -16.58 9.02 -4.18
CA ARG A 63 -16.71 7.56 -4.22
C ARG A 63 -17.94 7.09 -3.44
N TRP A 64 -18.18 7.64 -2.25
CA TRP A 64 -19.34 7.28 -1.42
C TRP A 64 -20.66 7.74 -2.01
N GLN A 65 -20.69 8.95 -2.58
CA GLN A 65 -21.87 9.45 -3.27
C GLN A 65 -22.26 8.52 -4.43
N LYS A 66 -21.31 8.16 -5.29
CA LYS A 66 -21.54 7.19 -6.38
C LYS A 66 -22.09 5.84 -5.90
N ARG A 67 -21.69 5.39 -4.70
CA ARG A 67 -22.22 4.15 -4.12
C ARG A 67 -23.68 4.33 -3.71
N ARG A 68 -23.98 5.39 -2.96
CA ARG A 68 -25.35 5.71 -2.52
C ARG A 68 -26.30 5.93 -3.70
N ASP A 69 -25.82 6.59 -4.76
CA ASP A 69 -26.61 6.81 -5.95
C ASP A 69 -26.98 5.48 -6.64
N LYS A 70 -26.04 4.52 -6.69
CA LYS A 70 -26.32 3.16 -7.17
C LYS A 70 -27.33 2.42 -6.29
N GLU A 71 -27.18 2.50 -4.97
CA GLU A 71 -28.08 1.87 -4.00
C GLU A 71 -29.50 2.47 -4.05
N ARG A 72 -29.66 3.73 -4.43
CA ARG A 72 -30.97 4.38 -4.58
C ARG A 72 -31.72 3.98 -5.87
N VAL A 73 -30.98 3.47 -6.87
CA VAL A 73 -31.53 3.08 -8.18
C VAL A 73 -31.78 1.57 -8.27
N LEU A 74 -31.26 0.79 -7.31
CA LEU A 74 -31.61 -0.61 -7.05
C LEU A 74 -32.92 -0.69 -6.26
#